data_AF-A0A7W8QY74-F1
#
_entry.id   AF-A0A7W8QY74-F1
#
_cell.length_a   1.000
_cell.length_b   1.000
_cell.length_c   1.000
_cell.angle_alpha   90.00
_cell.angle_beta   90.00
_cell.angle_gamma   90.00
#
_symmetry.space_group_name_H-M   'P 1'
#
loop_
_entity.id
_entity.type
_entity.pdbx_description
1 polymer ?
#
loop_
_entity_poly.entity_id
_entity_poly.type
_entity_poly.pdbx_seq_one_letter_code
_entity_poly.pdbx_strand_id
1 'polypeptide(L)'
;MNKLWLLCLITFITLLSSCKKEDKGSTEIYGTWKLTEVWDDPGNGSGKYTKVKGKPRYIVIDTAGKLEGDAMPGIVGYKILDKERMEILSPVYTLTVYQYKLTGNNLELNPPCDEGCGLKFKRIILR
;
A
#
# COMPACT_ATOMS: atom_id res chain seq x y z
N MET A 1 -36.39 -39.95 -22.33
CA MET A 1 -35.30 -39.02 -21.95
C MET A 1 -35.89 -37.63 -21.79
N ASN A 2 -36.06 -37.20 -20.54
CA ASN A 2 -36.86 -36.03 -20.20
C ASN A 2 -36.12 -34.76 -20.64
N LYS A 3 -36.66 -34.06 -21.65
CA LYS A 3 -36.10 -32.81 -22.22
C LYS A 3 -35.86 -31.71 -21.18
N LEU A 4 -36.42 -31.85 -19.98
CA LEU A 4 -36.24 -30.96 -18.83
C LEU A 4 -34.79 -30.91 -18.33
N TRP A 5 -34.02 -32.01 -18.46
CA TRP A 5 -32.68 -32.09 -17.90
C TRP A 5 -31.64 -31.30 -18.72
N LEU A 6 -31.83 -31.21 -20.04
CA LEU A 6 -31.00 -30.36 -20.90
C LEU A 6 -31.18 -28.87 -20.59
N LEU A 7 -32.36 -28.44 -20.16
CA LEU A 7 -32.65 -27.03 -19.90
C LEU A 7 -31.98 -26.52 -18.60
N CYS A 8 -31.87 -27.37 -17.57
CA CYS A 8 -31.14 -27.03 -16.34
C CYS A 8 -29.63 -26.98 -16.52
N LEU A 9 -29.06 -27.74 -17.47
CA LEU A 9 -27.62 -27.73 -17.71
C LEU A 9 -27.17 -26.43 -18.40
N ILE A 10 -28.01 -25.87 -19.27
CA ILE A 10 -27.71 -24.65 -20.03
C ILE A 10 -27.76 -23.39 -19.13
N THR A 11 -28.64 -23.34 -18.13
CA THR A 11 -28.73 -22.20 -17.18
C THR A 11 -27.60 -22.17 -16.15
N PHE A 12 -26.94 -23.30 -15.87
CA PHE A 12 -25.81 -23.34 -14.93
C PHE A 12 -24.51 -22.79 -15.55
N ILE A 13 -24.35 -22.92 -16.87
CA ILE A 13 -23.12 -22.52 -17.59
C ILE A 13 -22.99 -20.99 -17.70
N THR A 14 -24.12 -20.25 -17.75
CA THR A 14 -24.09 -18.78 -17.91
C THR A 14 -23.74 -18.01 -16.63
N LEU A 15 -23.71 -18.67 -15.47
CA LEU A 15 -23.38 -18.03 -14.18
C LEU A 15 -21.86 -17.92 -13.93
N LEU A 16 -21.02 -18.55 -14.75
CA LEU A 16 -19.57 -18.60 -14.55
C LEU A 16 -18.79 -17.49 -15.29
N SER A 17 -19.46 -16.60 -16.01
CA SER A 17 -18.78 -15.67 -16.94
C SER A 17 -18.51 -14.25 -16.41
N SER A 18 -18.79 -13.92 -15.15
CA SER A 18 -18.51 -12.57 -14.61
C SER A 18 -17.25 -12.55 -13.73
N CYS A 19 -16.11 -12.93 -14.31
CA CYS A 19 -14.81 -12.63 -13.72
C CYS A 19 -14.26 -11.37 -14.39
N LYS A 20 -14.58 -10.19 -13.84
CA LYS A 20 -13.89 -8.96 -14.24
C LYS A 20 -12.42 -9.13 -13.87
N LYS A 21 -11.53 -9.04 -14.86
CA LYS A 21 -10.09 -8.91 -14.60
C LYS A 21 -9.89 -7.55 -13.95
N GLU A 22 -9.93 -7.50 -12.62
CA GLU A 22 -9.37 -6.38 -11.89
C GLU A 22 -7.88 -6.34 -12.19
N ASP A 23 -7.35 -5.16 -12.54
CA ASP A 23 -5.92 -4.92 -12.57
C ASP A 23 -5.36 -5.31 -11.21
N LYS A 24 -4.79 -6.51 -11.12
CA LYS A 24 -4.17 -7.03 -9.91
C LYS A 24 -2.95 -6.16 -9.65
N GLY A 25 -3.15 -5.08 -8.88
CA GLY A 25 -2.04 -4.29 -8.37
C GLY A 25 -1.02 -5.23 -7.73
N SER A 26 0.26 -4.95 -7.95
CA SER A 26 1.33 -5.85 -7.51
C SER A 26 1.21 -6.16 -6.02
N THR A 27 1.37 -7.44 -5.68
CA THR A 27 1.44 -7.93 -4.29
C THR A 27 2.76 -7.59 -3.63
N GLU A 28 3.71 -7.01 -4.36
CA GLU A 28 5.05 -6.68 -3.88
C GLU A 28 5.14 -5.20 -3.51
N ILE A 29 5.86 -4.86 -2.45
CA ILE A 29 6.02 -3.47 -2.00
C ILE A 29 7.00 -2.66 -2.87
N TYR A 30 7.82 -3.32 -3.68
CA TYR A 30 8.88 -2.67 -4.47
C TYR A 30 8.33 -1.72 -5.53
N GLY A 31 9.01 -0.59 -5.76
CA GLY A 31 8.70 0.37 -6.82
C GLY A 31 8.70 1.82 -6.34
N THR A 32 8.24 2.70 -7.22
CA THR A 32 8.10 4.14 -6.95
C THR A 32 6.69 4.45 -6.44
N TRP A 33 6.62 5.19 -5.34
CA TRP A 33 5.40 5.51 -4.62
C TRP A 33 5.28 7.00 -4.43
N LYS A 34 4.16 7.59 -4.84
CA LYS A 34 3.86 9.02 -4.65
C LYS A 34 3.07 9.20 -3.37
N LEU A 35 3.52 10.09 -2.49
CA LEU A 35 2.81 10.46 -1.28
C LEU A 35 1.51 11.20 -1.64
N THR A 36 0.38 10.73 -1.13
CA THR A 36 -0.95 11.28 -1.41
C THR A 36 -1.62 11.88 -0.18
N GLU A 37 -1.46 11.27 0.99
CA GLU A 37 -2.08 11.75 2.24
C GLU A 37 -1.13 11.56 3.42
N VAL A 38 -1.28 12.44 4.41
CA VAL A 38 -0.58 12.37 5.69
C VAL A 38 -1.61 12.47 6.81
N TRP A 39 -1.45 11.66 7.84
CA TRP A 39 -2.16 11.76 9.10
C TRP A 39 -1.14 12.10 10.19
N ASP A 40 -1.47 13.13 10.96
CA ASP A 40 -0.72 13.61 12.11
C ASP A 40 -1.77 14.16 13.09
N ASP A 41 -2.08 13.39 14.14
CA ASP A 41 -3.04 13.78 15.19
C ASP A 41 -2.32 14.59 16.26
N PRO A 42 -2.81 15.79 16.63
CA PRO A 42 -2.18 16.63 17.66
C PRO A 42 -2.54 16.22 19.10
N GLY A 43 -3.09 15.02 19.32
CA GLY A 43 -3.38 14.49 20.66
C GLY A 43 -4.76 14.79 21.20
N ASN A 44 -5.65 15.35 20.38
CA ASN A 44 -7.03 15.63 20.75
C ASN A 44 -8.04 14.70 20.07
N GLY A 45 -7.55 13.70 19.32
CA GLY A 45 -8.38 12.72 18.61
C GLY A 45 -9.08 13.28 17.38
N SER A 46 -8.73 14.50 16.93
CA SER A 46 -9.28 15.11 15.72
C SER A 46 -8.46 14.81 14.46
N GLY A 47 -7.33 14.12 14.62
CA GLY A 47 -6.44 13.79 13.53
C GLY A 47 -7.13 12.95 12.48
N LYS A 48 -6.84 13.26 11.23
CA LYS A 48 -7.31 12.49 10.08
C LYS A 48 -6.32 12.59 8.94
N TYR A 49 -6.42 11.67 7.99
CA TYR A 49 -5.71 11.79 6.74
C TYR A 49 -6.12 13.07 6.00
N THR A 50 -5.11 13.84 5.60
CA THR A 50 -5.25 15.03 4.78
C THR A 50 -4.42 14.89 3.50
N LYS A 51 -4.96 15.37 2.38
CA LYS A 51 -4.26 15.33 1.09
C LYS A 51 -3.04 16.22 1.12
N VAL A 52 -1.92 15.70 0.62
CA VAL A 52 -0.70 16.49 0.44
C VAL A 52 -0.92 17.56 -0.61
N LYS A 53 -0.53 18.80 -0.28
CA LYS A 53 -0.54 19.96 -1.17
C LYS A 53 0.88 20.32 -1.58
N GLY A 54 1.04 20.99 -2.72
CA GLY A 54 2.33 21.46 -3.22
C GLY A 54 3.02 20.48 -4.17
N LYS A 55 4.35 20.52 -4.20
CA LYS A 55 5.16 19.66 -5.09
C LYS A 55 4.94 18.18 -4.74
N PRO A 56 4.76 17.30 -5.74
CA PRO A 56 4.72 15.86 -5.53
C PRO A 56 5.98 15.37 -4.82
N ARG A 57 5.80 14.48 -3.85
CA ARG A 57 6.89 13.80 -3.11
C ARG A 57 6.75 12.29 -3.27
N TYR A 58 7.86 11.58 -3.22
CA TYR A 58 7.98 10.18 -3.57
C TYR A 58 8.88 9.42 -2.60
N ILE A 59 8.69 8.09 -2.57
CA ILE A 59 9.70 7.13 -2.11
C ILE A 59 9.93 6.09 -3.20
N VAL A 60 11.12 5.50 -3.19
CA VAL A 60 11.51 4.34 -3.98
C VAL A 60 11.90 3.23 -3.02
N ILE A 61 11.28 2.07 -3.18
CA ILE A 61 11.54 0.86 -2.40
C ILE A 61 12.12 -0.16 -3.37
N ASP A 62 13.38 -0.54 -3.22
CA ASP A 62 14.03 -1.52 -4.10
C ASP A 62 14.13 -2.91 -3.46
N THR A 63 14.50 -3.91 -4.26
CA THR A 63 14.65 -5.29 -3.79
C THR A 63 15.92 -5.53 -2.96
N ALA A 64 16.84 -4.56 -2.91
CA ALA A 64 18.09 -4.63 -2.15
C ALA A 64 17.94 -4.14 -0.70
N GLY A 65 16.74 -3.73 -0.29
CA GLY A 65 16.47 -3.20 1.04
C GLY A 65 16.74 -1.70 1.17
N LYS A 66 16.86 -0.98 0.05
CA LYS A 66 16.99 0.48 0.04
C LYS A 66 15.60 1.12 0.04
N LEU A 67 15.43 2.15 0.86
CA LEU A 67 14.28 3.03 0.85
C LEU A 67 14.80 4.46 0.82
N GLU A 68 14.45 5.21 -0.21
CA GLU A 68 14.88 6.60 -0.39
C GLU A 68 13.78 7.47 -0.98
N GLY A 69 13.87 8.79 -0.79
CA GLY A 69 12.97 9.75 -1.42
C GLY A 69 12.71 10.98 -0.57
N ASP A 70 12.09 12.00 -1.17
CA ASP A 70 11.79 13.28 -0.54
C ASP A 70 10.51 13.26 0.30
N ALA A 71 9.70 12.20 0.20
CA ALA A 71 8.55 12.01 1.09
C ALA A 71 8.95 11.54 2.49
N MET A 72 10.11 10.88 2.63
CA MET A 72 10.65 10.42 3.91
C MET A 72 12.16 10.72 3.96
N PRO A 73 12.54 12.00 4.15
CA PRO A 73 13.94 12.41 4.12
C PRO A 73 14.72 11.75 5.26
N GLY A 74 15.94 11.32 4.97
CA GLY A 74 16.80 10.69 5.98
C GLY A 74 16.40 9.27 6.34
N ILE A 75 15.71 8.54 5.46
CA ILE A 75 15.65 7.08 5.50
C ILE A 75 16.62 6.54 4.45
N VAL A 76 17.32 5.46 4.77
CA VAL A 76 18.30 4.83 3.87
C VAL A 76 17.98 3.39 3.52
N GLY A 77 17.17 2.72 4.34
CA GLY A 77 16.87 1.31 4.12
C GLY A 77 15.67 0.82 4.87
N TYR A 78 15.31 -0.43 4.57
CA TYR A 78 14.21 -1.11 5.21
C TYR A 78 14.42 -2.63 5.23
N LYS A 79 13.65 -3.32 6.06
CA LYS A 79 13.55 -4.77 6.08
C LYS A 79 12.12 -5.20 6.39
N ILE A 80 11.54 -6.06 5.56
CA ILE A 80 10.23 -6.65 5.84
C ILE A 80 10.39 -7.66 6.98
N LEU A 81 9.61 -7.49 8.04
CA LEU A 81 9.58 -8.45 9.16
C LEU A 81 8.51 -9.50 8.95
N ASP A 82 7.31 -9.06 8.53
CA ASP A 82 6.16 -9.92 8.23
C ASP A 82 5.16 -9.17 7.33
N LYS A 83 3.93 -9.68 7.21
CA LYS A 83 2.87 -9.13 6.35
C LYS A 83 2.38 -7.72 6.71
N GLU A 84 2.64 -7.25 7.93
CA GLU A 84 2.10 -6.01 8.47
C GLU A 84 3.19 -5.11 9.08
N ARG A 85 4.43 -5.60 9.21
CA ARG A 85 5.53 -4.86 9.87
C ARG A 85 6.79 -4.82 9.02
N MET A 86 7.45 -3.66 9.04
CA MET A 86 8.77 -3.46 8.44
C MET A 86 9.67 -2.64 9.36
N GLU A 87 10.95 -2.97 9.40
CA GLU A 87 11.96 -2.10 10.00
C GLU A 87 12.35 -1.02 9.00
N ILE A 88 12.50 0.20 9.50
CA ILE A 88 13.03 1.36 8.81
C ILE A 88 14.39 1.69 9.41
N LEU A 89 15.38 1.87 8.53
CA LEU A 89 16.74 2.24 8.89
C LEU A 89 16.98 3.73 8.60
N SER A 90 17.31 4.49 9.64
CA SER A 90 17.79 5.85 9.51
C SER A 90 19.34 5.92 9.48
N PRO A 91 19.95 6.99 8.94
CA PRO A 91 21.39 7.24 8.94
C PRO A 91 22.04 7.23 10.33
N VAL A 92 21.26 7.46 11.39
CA VAL A 92 21.74 7.43 12.78
C VAL A 92 21.71 6.00 13.35
N TYR A 93 21.51 4.99 12.49
CA TYR A 93 21.37 3.57 12.83
C TYR A 93 20.25 3.26 13.82
N THR A 94 19.26 4.17 13.94
CA THR A 94 18.04 3.84 14.67
C THR A 94 17.17 2.97 13.79
N LEU A 95 16.88 1.77 14.29
CA LEU A 95 15.90 0.86 13.71
C LEU A 95 14.54 1.17 14.32
N THR A 96 13.55 1.41 13.48
CA THR A 96 12.18 1.69 13.93
C THR A 96 11.21 0.80 13.19
N VAL A 97 10.36 0.08 13.93
CA VAL A 97 9.37 -0.80 13.33
C VAL A 97 8.14 0.00 12.97
N TYR A 98 7.84 0.06 11.68
CA TYR A 98 6.63 0.66 11.13
C TYR A 98 5.61 -0.45 10.90
N GLN A 99 4.33 -0.15 11.14
CA GLN A 99 3.27 -0.94 10.53
C GLN A 99 3.13 -0.52 9.07
N TYR A 100 2.77 -1.46 8.20
CA TYR A 100 2.48 -1.15 6.82
C TYR A 100 1.29 -1.96 6.31
N LYS A 101 0.61 -1.41 5.30
CA LYS A 101 -0.47 -2.09 4.61
C LYS A 101 -0.35 -1.87 3.10
N LEU A 102 -0.23 -2.97 2.37
CA LEU A 102 -0.24 -2.97 0.91
C LEU A 102 -1.62 -3.43 0.42
N THR A 103 -2.27 -2.63 -0.43
CA THR A 103 -3.56 -2.99 -1.04
C THR A 103 -3.58 -2.52 -2.49
N GLY A 104 -3.17 -3.42 -3.40
CA GLY A 104 -3.00 -3.14 -4.82
C GLY A 104 -1.99 -2.02 -5.07
N ASN A 105 -2.48 -0.88 -5.56
CA ASN A 105 -1.65 0.30 -5.85
C ASN A 105 -1.60 1.31 -4.70
N ASN A 106 -1.99 0.91 -3.48
CA ASN A 106 -1.93 1.76 -2.30
C ASN A 106 -0.97 1.15 -1.28
N LEU A 107 -0.11 1.99 -0.73
CA LEU A 107 0.78 1.64 0.38
C LEU A 107 0.48 2.60 1.52
N GLU A 108 0.27 2.07 2.70
CA GLU A 108 0.19 2.82 3.96
C GLU A 108 1.40 2.46 4.81
N LEU A 109 2.09 3.47 5.34
CA LEU A 109 3.19 3.33 6.29
C LEU A 109 2.83 4.08 7.56
N ASN A 110 2.83 3.41 8.70
CA ASN A 110 2.50 3.97 10.00
C ASN A 110 3.73 3.86 10.91
N PRO A 111 4.44 4.97 11.17
CA PRO A 111 5.49 4.99 12.18
C PRO A 111 4.89 4.70 13.56
N PRO A 112 5.71 4.25 14.53
CA PRO A 112 5.29 4.26 15.92
C PRO A 112 5.16 5.72 16.37
N CYS A 113 4.00 6.07 16.90
CA CYS A 113 3.76 7.35 17.53
C CYS A 113 2.71 7.21 18.62
N ASP A 114 2.77 8.11 19.60
CA ASP A 114 1.87 8.13 20.76
C ASP A 114 0.45 8.54 20.37
N GLU A 115 0.34 9.32 19.29
CA GLU A 115 -0.90 9.83 18.70
C GLU A 115 -1.02 9.27 17.27
N GLY A 116 -2.16 9.43 16.60
CA GLY A 116 -2.36 8.79 15.29
C GLY A 116 -1.50 9.40 14.18
N CYS A 117 -0.62 8.60 13.54
CA CYS A 117 0.15 9.04 12.39
C CYS A 117 0.17 8.03 11.24
N GLY A 118 0.35 8.52 10.02
CA GLY A 118 0.47 7.67 8.87
C GLY A 118 0.74 8.39 7.56
N LEU A 119 1.31 7.65 6.63
CA LEU A 119 1.67 8.11 5.29
C LEU A 119 0.98 7.19 4.28
N LYS A 120 0.16 7.76 3.40
CA LYS A 120 -0.47 7.03 2.30
C LYS A 120 0.18 7.39 0.99
N PHE A 121 0.46 6.36 0.20
CA PHE A 121 1.08 6.46 -1.09
C PHE A 121 0.28 5.75 -2.17
N LYS A 122 0.43 6.25 -3.40
CA LYS A 122 -0.04 5.61 -4.62
C LYS A 122 1.14 5.16 -5.47
N ARG A 123 1.11 3.91 -5.94
CA ARG A 123 2.11 3.40 -6.87
C ARG A 123 2.13 4.23 -8.14
N ILE A 124 3.32 4.65 -8.58
CA ILE A 124 3.52 5.21 -9.91
C ILE A 124 3.66 4.06 -10.89
N ILE A 125 2.77 4.01 -11.88
CA ILE A 125 2.86 3.09 -13.00
C ILE A 125 3.40 3.92 -14.16
N LEU A 126 4.64 3.68 -14.55
CA LEU A 126 5.16 4.21 -15.81
C LEU A 126 4.34 3.52 -16.93
N ARG A 127 3.60 4.32 -17.68
CA ARG A 127 2.91 3.89 -18.90
C ARG A 127 3.78 4.18 -20.11
#